data_AF-A0A962VQ72-F1
#
_entry.id   AF-A0A962VQ72-F1
#
_cell.length_a   1.000
_cell.length_b   1.000
_cell.length_c   1.000
_cell.angle_alpha   90.00
_cell.angle_beta   90.00
_cell.angle_gamma   90.00
#
_symmetry.space_group_name_H-M   'P 1'
#
loop_
_entity.id
_entity.type
_entity.pdbx_description
1 polymer ?
#
loop_
_entity_poly.entity_id
_entity_poly.type
_entity_poly.pdbx_seq_one_letter_code
_entity_poly.pdbx_strand_id
1 'polypeptide(L)'
;MSALPLPVSSEPNDPVDRLTRRLKTKYAGRICAELTLPARPAQTAPLPAGLDERLLRALRARGIHELYAHQAEAWRLAGEGRHFVVVTPTASGKTLCYNLPV
;
A
#
# COMPACT_ATOMS: atom_id res chain seq x y z
N MET A 1 23.62 1.64 -3.55
CA MET A 1 23.38 0.82 -4.75
C MET A 1 22.12 0.00 -4.52
N SER A 2 20.96 0.53 -4.89
CA SER A 2 19.66 -0.14 -4.68
C SER A 2 19.40 -1.06 -5.87
N ALA A 3 19.29 -2.37 -5.60
CA ALA A 3 18.89 -3.35 -6.60
C ALA A 3 17.49 -3.00 -7.12
N LEU A 4 17.34 -2.93 -8.45
CA LEU A 4 16.04 -2.81 -9.10
C LEU A 4 15.18 -4.01 -8.66
N PRO A 5 13.95 -3.80 -8.18
CA PRO A 5 13.07 -4.91 -7.83
C PRO A 5 12.88 -5.79 -9.07
N LEU A 6 13.05 -7.10 -8.89
CA LEU A 6 12.75 -8.07 -9.94
C LEU A 6 11.27 -7.94 -10.33
N PRO A 7 10.93 -7.98 -11.62
CA PRO A 7 9.54 -7.95 -12.06
C PRO A 7 8.82 -9.14 -11.40
N VAL A 8 7.68 -8.86 -10.77
CA VAL A 8 6.76 -9.92 -10.33
C VAL A 8 6.38 -10.67 -11.59
N SER A 9 6.82 -11.93 -11.68
CA SER A 9 6.51 -12.80 -12.80
C SER A 9 5.00 -12.98 -12.84
N SER A 10 4.38 -12.40 -13.86
CA SER A 10 2.97 -12.61 -14.17
C SER A 10 2.70 -14.10 -14.29
N GLU A 11 1.75 -14.60 -13.51
CA GLU A 11 1.20 -15.95 -13.67
C GLU A 11 0.79 -16.15 -15.15
N PRO A 12 1.06 -17.32 -15.77
CA PRO A 12 0.86 -17.56 -17.20
C PRO A 12 -0.56 -17.29 -17.74
N ASN A 13 -1.55 -17.04 -16.87
CA ASN A 13 -2.94 -16.76 -17.24
C ASN A 13 -3.55 -15.54 -16.51
N ASP A 14 -2.75 -14.53 -16.16
CA ASP A 14 -3.28 -13.27 -15.59
C ASP A 14 -4.32 -12.62 -16.55
N PRO A 15 -5.58 -12.44 -16.14
CA PRO A 15 -6.61 -11.80 -16.96
C PRO A 15 -6.25 -10.37 -17.37
N VAL A 16 -5.50 -9.65 -16.53
CA VAL A 16 -5.03 -8.29 -16.80
C VAL A 16 -4.03 -8.29 -17.95
N ASP A 17 -3.08 -9.22 -17.94
CA ASP A 17 -2.09 -9.33 -19.02
C ASP A 17 -2.72 -9.74 -20.34
N ARG A 18 -3.69 -10.67 -20.30
CA ARG A 18 -4.45 -11.06 -21.50
C ARG A 18 -5.22 -9.87 -22.08
N LEU A 19 -5.88 -9.08 -21.24
CA LEU A 19 -6.59 -7.87 -21.68
C LEU A 19 -5.61 -6.83 -22.24
N THR A 20 -4.52 -6.57 -21.52
CA THR A 20 -3.47 -5.63 -21.91
C THR A 20 -2.89 -5.98 -23.27
N ARG A 21 -2.53 -7.26 -23.49
CA ARG A 21 -2.04 -7.76 -24.78
C ARG A 21 -3.04 -7.52 -25.91
N ARG A 22 -4.33 -7.86 -25.69
CA ARG A 22 -5.40 -7.64 -26.67
C ARG A 22 -5.57 -6.16 -27.02
N LEU A 23 -5.50 -5.26 -26.04
CA LEU A 23 -5.61 -3.82 -26.25
C LEU A 23 -4.44 -3.28 -27.08
N LYS A 24 -3.22 -3.72 -26.78
CA LYS A 24 -2.02 -3.34 -27.53
C LYS A 24 -2.10 -3.75 -28.99
N THR A 25 -2.54 -4.99 -29.26
CA THR A 25 -2.71 -5.46 -30.64
C THR A 25 -3.82 -4.71 -31.36
N LYS A 26 -4.99 -4.52 -30.74
CA LYS A 26 -6.14 -3.87 -31.38
C LYS A 26 -5.93 -2.39 -31.67
N TYR A 27 -5.17 -1.68 -30.83
CA TYR A 27 -5.01 -0.22 -30.89
C TYR A 27 -3.56 0.23 -31.09
N ALA A 28 -2.70 -0.61 -31.68
CA ALA A 28 -1.26 -0.35 -31.82
C ALA A 28 -0.94 1.06 -32.38
N GLY A 29 -1.66 1.52 -33.41
CA GLY A 29 -1.47 2.86 -34.00
C GLY A 29 -2.01 4.04 -33.19
N ARG A 30 -2.62 3.79 -32.01
CA ARG A 30 -3.21 4.82 -31.13
C ARG A 30 -2.57 4.87 -29.74
N ILE A 31 -1.65 3.96 -29.43
CA ILE A 31 -0.92 3.93 -28.16
C ILE A 31 0.47 4.51 -28.40
N CYS A 32 0.74 5.67 -27.82
CA CYS A 32 2.02 6.37 -28.02
C CYS A 32 3.11 5.93 -27.02
N ALA A 33 2.73 5.43 -25.84
CA ALA A 33 3.65 4.99 -24.81
C ALA A 33 3.00 3.97 -23.87
N GLU A 34 3.84 3.16 -23.23
CA GLU A 34 3.47 2.24 -22.15
C GLU A 34 4.48 2.41 -21.01
N LEU A 35 3.97 2.40 -19.77
CA LEU A 35 4.78 2.39 -18.56
C LEU A 35 4.25 1.34 -17.59
N THR A 36 5.06 0.34 -17.30
CA THR A 36 4.79 -0.66 -16.26
C THR A 36 5.57 -0.27 -15.00
N LEU A 37 4.85 -0.03 -13.91
CA LEU A 37 5.47 0.22 -12.61
C LEU A 37 5.66 -1.12 -11.89
N PRO A 38 6.85 -1.39 -11.32
CA PRO A 38 7.08 -2.63 -10.59
C PRO A 38 6.24 -2.66 -9.31
N ALA A 39 5.76 -3.85 -8.96
CA ALA A 39 5.13 -4.07 -7.66
C ALA A 39 6.13 -3.79 -6.54
N ARG A 40 5.62 -3.34 -5.39
CA ARG A 40 6.42 -3.06 -4.20
C ARG A 40 5.84 -3.84 -3.02
N PRO A 41 6.67 -4.60 -2.29
CA PRO A 41 6.20 -5.26 -1.09
C PRO A 41 5.78 -4.23 -0.05
N ALA A 42 4.81 -4.60 0.77
CA ALA A 42 4.41 -3.79 1.91
C ALA A 42 5.59 -3.64 2.88
N GLN A 43 5.82 -2.41 3.35
CA GLN A 43 6.64 -2.17 4.54
C GLN A 43 5.69 -2.04 5.72
N THR A 44 5.82 -2.95 6.68
CA THR A 44 4.92 -3.04 7.84
C THR A 44 5.68 -2.88 9.15
N ALA A 45 4.94 -2.59 10.21
CA ALA A 45 5.41 -2.53 11.57
C ALA A 45 4.35 -3.15 12.50
N PRO A 46 4.76 -3.71 13.66
CA PRO A 46 3.82 -4.25 14.64
C PRO A 46 2.77 -3.22 15.08
N LEU A 47 1.60 -3.71 15.52
CA LEU A 47 0.62 -2.85 16.18
C LEU A 47 1.25 -2.18 17.42
N PRO A 48 1.08 -0.86 17.61
CA PRO A 48 1.67 -0.16 18.75
C PRO A 48 1.25 -0.72 20.11
N ALA A 49 2.21 -0.84 21.02
CA ALA A 49 1.96 -1.39 22.36
C ALA A 49 0.99 -0.54 23.22
N GLY A 50 0.89 0.75 22.94
CA GLY A 50 -0.01 1.68 23.64
C GLY A 50 -1.47 1.65 23.16
N LEU A 51 -1.83 0.78 22.22
CA LEU A 51 -3.22 0.66 21.75
C LEU A 51 -4.10 0.00 22.81
N ASP A 52 -5.28 0.59 23.03
CA ASP A 52 -6.34 -0.03 23.83
C ASP A 52 -6.71 -1.41 23.25
N GLU A 53 -6.90 -2.41 24.12
CA GLU A 53 -7.18 -3.77 23.69
C GLU A 53 -8.44 -3.90 22.82
N ARG A 54 -9.44 -3.03 23.02
CA ARG A 54 -10.66 -3.01 22.20
C ARG A 54 -10.33 -2.65 20.77
N LEU A 55 -9.41 -1.71 20.55
CA LEU A 55 -8.92 -1.33 19.23
C LEU A 55 -8.08 -2.44 18.62
N LEU A 56 -7.19 -3.07 19.38
CA LEU A 56 -6.43 -4.24 18.92
C LEU A 56 -7.36 -5.36 18.42
N ARG A 57 -8.42 -5.68 19.18
CA ARG A 57 -9.42 -6.68 18.78
C ARG A 57 -10.18 -6.24 17.51
N ALA A 58 -10.60 -4.99 17.42
CA ALA A 58 -11.32 -4.46 16.26
C ALA A 58 -10.45 -4.47 14.98
N LEU A 59 -9.17 -4.13 15.08
CA LEU A 59 -8.23 -4.18 13.97
C LEU A 59 -8.01 -5.61 13.49
N ARG A 60 -7.76 -6.54 14.42
CA ARG A 60 -7.59 -7.97 14.09
C ARG A 60 -8.83 -8.58 13.46
N ALA A 61 -10.03 -8.22 13.95
CA ALA A 61 -11.29 -8.67 13.35
C ALA A 61 -11.47 -8.20 11.90
N ARG A 62 -10.80 -7.11 11.50
CA ARG A 62 -10.76 -6.58 10.13
C ARG A 62 -9.57 -7.11 9.31
N GLY A 63 -8.84 -8.10 9.83
CA GLY A 63 -7.64 -8.67 9.20
C GLY A 63 -6.39 -7.79 9.28
N ILE A 64 -6.39 -6.77 10.14
CA ILE A 64 -5.25 -5.87 10.33
C ILE A 64 -4.43 -6.37 11.51
N HIS A 65 -3.33 -7.07 11.20
CA HIS A 65 -2.41 -7.64 12.20
C HIS A 65 -1.14 -6.79 12.40
N GLU A 66 -0.82 -5.97 11.42
CA GLU A 66 0.31 -5.03 11.40
C GLU A 66 -0.16 -3.71 10.77
N LEU A 67 0.54 -2.62 11.09
CA LEU A 67 0.36 -1.35 10.41
C LEU A 67 1.32 -1.26 9.22
N TYR A 68 0.92 -0.51 8.18
CA TYR A 68 1.93 -0.03 7.23
C TYR A 68 2.90 0.93 7.93
N ALA A 69 4.15 0.99 7.46
CA ALA A 69 5.19 1.84 8.06
C ALA A 69 4.76 3.31 8.20
N HIS A 70 4.06 3.87 7.21
CA HIS A 70 3.54 5.25 7.28
C HIS A 70 2.41 5.44 8.30
N GLN A 71 1.65 4.39 8.62
CA GLN A 71 0.63 4.44 9.67
C GLN A 71 1.26 4.38 11.07
N ALA A 72 2.27 3.52 11.25
CA ALA A 72 3.02 3.45 12.50
C ALA A 72 3.78 4.75 12.80
N GLU A 73 4.36 5.38 11.78
CA GLU A 73 5.03 6.68 11.92
C GLU A 73 4.04 7.81 12.26
N ALA A 74 2.85 7.81 11.64
CA ALA A 74 1.79 8.76 11.98
C ALA A 74 1.34 8.60 13.44
N TRP A 75 1.18 7.35 13.92
CA TRP A 75 0.87 7.07 15.32
C TRP A 75 1.94 7.63 16.26
N ARG A 76 3.23 7.39 15.97
CA ARG A 76 4.34 7.89 16.78
C ARG A 76 4.37 9.42 16.84
N LEU A 77 4.28 10.09 15.70
CA LEU A 77 4.28 11.56 15.62
C LEU A 77 3.08 12.17 16.35
N ALA A 78 1.89 11.58 16.20
CA ALA A 78 0.69 12.02 16.91
C ALA A 78 0.83 11.88 18.44
N GLY A 79 1.37 10.75 18.91
CA GLY A 79 1.64 10.52 20.33
C GLY A 79 2.68 11.48 20.92
N GLU A 80 3.56 12.04 20.09
CA GLU A 80 4.51 13.11 20.46
C GLU A 80 3.88 14.52 20.41
N GLY A 81 2.58 14.64 20.10
CA GLY A 81 1.91 15.93 19.94
C GLY A 81 2.34 16.71 18.70
N ARG A 82 2.93 16.05 17.70
CA ARG A 82 3.46 16.69 16.49
C ARG A 82 2.41 16.74 15.39
N HIS A 83 2.39 17.84 14.64
CA HIS A 83 1.64 17.94 13.39
C HIS A 83 2.39 17.23 12.25
N PHE A 84 1.65 16.56 11.38
CA PHE A 84 2.21 15.84 10.23
C PHE A 84 1.27 15.90 9.02
N VAL A 85 1.85 15.68 7.83
CA VAL A 85 1.14 15.54 6.55
C VAL A 85 1.43 14.16 5.98
N VAL A 86 0.39 13.41 5.61
CA VAL A 86 0.56 12.08 5.01
C VAL A 86 0.36 12.15 3.49
N VAL A 87 1.43 11.88 2.74
CA VAL A 87 1.40 11.83 1.28
C VAL A 87 1.60 10.38 0.82
N THR A 88 0.50 9.72 0.47
CA THR A 88 0.55 8.35 -0.07
C THR A 88 -0.51 8.15 -1.17
N PRO A 89 -0.34 7.17 -2.07
CA PRO A 89 -1.31 6.87 -3.14
C PRO A 89 -2.70 6.47 -2.62
N THR A 90 -3.72 6.55 -3.47
CA THR A 90 -5.08 6.07 -3.16
C THR A 90 -5.06 4.60 -2.71
N ALA A 91 -6.03 4.22 -1.86
CA ALA A 91 -6.16 2.89 -1.26
C ALA A 91 -5.01 2.42 -0.34
N SER A 92 -4.06 3.30 0.03
CA SER A 92 -2.96 2.96 0.95
C SER A 92 -3.34 2.93 2.45
N GLY A 93 -4.62 3.07 2.80
CA GLY A 93 -5.06 3.11 4.21
C GLY A 93 -4.75 4.39 4.99
N LYS A 94 -4.66 5.58 4.35
CA LYS A 94 -4.41 6.88 5.03
C LYS A 94 -5.39 7.21 6.15
N THR A 95 -6.64 6.77 6.05
CA THR A 95 -7.67 7.01 7.07
C THR A 95 -7.20 6.54 8.45
N LEU A 96 -6.47 5.43 8.52
CA LEU A 96 -5.97 4.91 9.79
C LEU A 96 -4.89 5.80 10.43
N CYS A 97 -4.16 6.60 9.64
CA CYS A 97 -3.16 7.54 10.16
C CYS A 97 -3.76 8.62 11.05
N TYR A 98 -5.04 8.96 10.86
CA TYR A 98 -5.72 10.02 11.61
C TYR A 98 -6.78 9.48 12.57
N ASN A 99 -7.39 8.33 12.26
CA ASN A 99 -8.40 7.73 13.14
C ASN A 99 -7.79 6.94 14.30
N LEU A 100 -6.59 6.40 14.14
CA LEU A 100 -5.98 5.60 15.19
C LEU A 100 -5.55 6.47 16.39
N PRO A 101 -4.90 7.64 16.19
CA PRO A 101 -4.41 8.46 17.32
C PRO A 101 -5.47 9.28 18.07
N VAL A 102 -6.73 9.31 17.58
CA VAL A 102 -7.84 10.09 18.16
C VAL A 102 -8.74 9.18 18.96
#